data_AF-A0A352KBF0-F1
#
_entry.id   AF-A0A352KBF0-F1
#
_cell.length_a   1.000
_cell.length_b   1.000
_cell.length_c   1.000
_cell.angle_alpha   90.00
_cell.angle_beta   90.00
_cell.angle_gamma   90.00
#
_symmetry.space_group_name_H-M   'P 1'
#
loop_
_entity.id
_entity.type
_entity.pdbx_description
1 polymer ?
#
loop_
_entity_poly.entity_id
_entity_poly.type
_entity_poly.pdbx_seq_one_letter_code
_entity_poly.pdbx_strand_id
1 'polypeptide(L)'
;ADWPAFDVIAQAMGGIMGITGPDPNTPLKIGPGVGDIVPAMLTTIGILSAVRHAEKTGQGQFVDVAMYDGILALCERIVYQHSYDGVVPGPEGNAHPLLCPFGLFPAKDGWVSIACPKDHFWIILTEAMGRPELGEDERYALNIARVQRNAEVVAMVGDWTSTLTKKE
;
A
#
# COMPACT_ATOMS: atom_id res chain seq x y z
N ALA A 1 21.51 -17.11 -10.65
CA ALA A 1 22.16 -16.94 -9.33
C ALA A 1 23.27 -15.89 -9.37
N ASP A 2 23.99 -15.75 -10.50
CA ASP A 2 25.21 -14.91 -10.57
C ASP A 2 24.97 -13.42 -10.88
N TRP A 3 23.73 -12.95 -10.81
CA TRP A 3 23.42 -11.54 -11.06
C TRP A 3 23.72 -10.73 -9.80
N PRO A 4 24.36 -9.55 -9.92
CA PRO A 4 24.59 -8.70 -8.77
C PRO A 4 23.25 -8.23 -8.19
N ALA A 5 23.15 -8.25 -6.86
CA ALA A 5 21.95 -7.84 -6.14
C ALA A 5 22.32 -6.79 -5.08
N PHE A 6 21.55 -5.71 -5.07
CA PHE A 6 21.53 -4.66 -4.06
C PHE A 6 20.06 -4.35 -3.78
N ASP A 7 19.77 -3.66 -2.67
CA ASP A 7 18.43 -3.20 -2.32
C ASP A 7 17.60 -2.72 -3.52
N VAL A 8 18.14 -1.77 -4.30
CA VAL A 8 17.44 -1.19 -5.46
C VAL A 8 17.12 -2.22 -6.55
N ILE A 9 17.99 -3.21 -6.76
CA ILE A 9 17.79 -4.28 -7.74
C ILE A 9 16.70 -5.23 -7.24
N ALA A 10 16.75 -5.61 -5.96
CA ALA A 10 15.76 -6.48 -5.33
C ALA A 10 14.37 -5.83 -5.31
N GLN A 11 14.30 -4.53 -5.04
CA GLN A 11 13.05 -3.76 -5.12
C GLN A 11 12.49 -3.74 -6.55
N ALA A 12 13.32 -3.51 -7.55
CA ALA A 12 12.89 -3.50 -8.96
C ALA A 12 12.42 -4.89 -9.41
N MET A 13 13.20 -5.94 -9.14
CA MET A 13 12.89 -7.31 -9.55
C MET A 13 11.72 -7.93 -8.77
N GLY A 14 11.57 -7.60 -7.48
CA GLY A 14 10.49 -8.10 -6.63
C GLY A 14 9.14 -7.41 -6.85
N GLY A 15 9.07 -6.40 -7.74
CA GLY A 15 7.81 -5.80 -8.17
C GLY A 15 7.34 -4.58 -7.36
N ILE A 16 7.95 -4.29 -6.21
CA ILE A 16 7.46 -3.21 -5.33
C ILE A 16 7.59 -1.81 -5.95
N MET A 17 8.63 -1.58 -6.77
CA MET A 17 8.74 -0.33 -7.55
C MET A 17 7.68 -0.21 -8.63
N GLY A 18 7.26 -1.35 -9.20
CA GLY A 18 6.25 -1.39 -10.27
C GLY A 18 4.87 -0.92 -9.83
N ILE A 19 4.62 -0.82 -8.53
CA ILE A 19 3.37 -0.34 -7.95
C ILE A 19 3.52 0.87 -7.03
N THR A 20 4.73 1.39 -6.88
CA THR A 20 5.00 2.53 -6.01
C THR A 20 5.32 3.74 -6.87
N GLY A 21 4.62 4.85 -6.67
CA GLY A 21 4.78 6.04 -7.51
C GLY A 21 3.47 6.81 -7.67
N PRO A 22 3.53 8.09 -8.10
CA PRO A 22 2.35 8.90 -8.33
C PRO A 22 1.52 8.42 -9.54
N ASP A 23 2.17 7.79 -10.54
CA ASP A 23 1.53 7.37 -11.78
C ASP A 23 2.34 6.26 -12.50
N PRO A 24 1.75 5.58 -13.51
CA PRO A 24 2.39 4.53 -14.32
C PRO A 24 3.75 4.86 -14.94
N ASN A 25 4.04 6.14 -15.18
CA ASN A 25 5.28 6.57 -15.83
C ASN A 25 6.37 6.98 -14.82
N THR A 26 6.03 7.02 -13.52
CA THR A 26 6.93 7.51 -12.47
C THR A 26 7.08 6.48 -11.34
N PRO A 27 7.64 5.28 -11.60
CA PRO A 27 7.90 4.32 -10.53
C PRO A 27 8.95 4.87 -9.55
N LEU A 28 8.74 4.64 -8.26
CA LEU A 28 9.61 5.10 -7.19
C LEU A 28 10.12 3.91 -6.38
N LYS A 29 11.40 3.98 -6.00
CA LYS A 29 11.92 3.12 -4.95
C LYS A 29 11.27 3.48 -3.62
N ILE A 30 11.15 2.50 -2.74
CA ILE A 30 10.80 2.77 -1.35
C ILE A 30 11.98 3.46 -0.64
N GLY A 31 11.66 4.37 0.28
CA GLY A 31 12.63 5.17 1.02
C GLY A 31 13.68 4.31 1.75
N PRO A 32 13.27 3.48 2.73
CA PRO A 32 14.15 2.52 3.39
C PRO A 32 14.67 1.43 2.45
N GLY A 33 15.81 0.83 2.82
CA GLY A 33 16.44 -0.30 2.13
C GLY A 33 15.70 -1.62 2.35
N VAL A 34 14.43 -1.69 1.93
CA VAL A 34 13.55 -2.84 2.17
C VAL A 34 14.05 -4.10 1.45
N GLY A 35 14.76 -3.96 0.35
CA GLY A 35 15.38 -5.04 -0.40
C GLY A 35 16.52 -5.72 0.35
N ASP A 36 17.09 -5.07 1.36
CA ASP A 36 18.05 -5.70 2.27
C ASP A 36 17.36 -6.17 3.57
N ILE A 37 16.52 -5.30 4.15
CA ILE A 37 15.94 -5.51 5.49
C ILE A 37 14.97 -6.70 5.50
N VAL A 38 14.10 -6.82 4.50
CA VAL A 38 13.06 -7.85 4.48
C VAL A 38 13.64 -9.26 4.30
N PRO A 39 14.55 -9.49 3.34
CA PRO A 39 15.26 -10.76 3.23
C PRO A 39 16.06 -11.11 4.49
N ALA A 40 16.67 -10.13 5.15
CA ALA A 40 17.37 -10.37 6.42
C ALA A 40 16.42 -10.85 7.53
N MET A 41 15.21 -10.28 7.63
CA MET A 41 14.19 -10.75 8.57
C MET A 41 13.72 -12.18 8.25
N LEU A 42 13.47 -12.49 6.97
CA LEU A 42 13.10 -13.84 6.54
C LEU A 42 14.22 -14.85 6.81
N THR A 43 15.47 -14.46 6.56
CA THR A 43 16.67 -15.27 6.88
C THR A 43 16.76 -15.54 8.37
N THR A 44 16.49 -14.53 9.20
CA THR A 44 16.46 -14.68 10.67
C THR A 44 15.41 -15.69 11.09
N ILE A 45 14.20 -15.62 10.54
CA ILE A 45 13.13 -16.59 10.81
C ILE A 45 13.57 -18.00 10.38
N GLY A 46 14.14 -18.15 9.16
CA GLY A 46 14.64 -19.42 8.66
C GLY A 46 15.73 -20.05 9.54
N ILE A 47 16.68 -19.24 10.01
CA ILE A 47 17.73 -19.70 10.95
C ILE A 47 17.12 -20.14 12.28
N LEU A 48 16.20 -19.36 12.85
CA LEU A 48 15.53 -19.73 14.11
C LEU A 48 14.75 -21.05 13.96
N SER A 49 14.07 -21.25 12.82
CA SER A 49 13.40 -22.51 12.49
C SER A 49 14.40 -23.69 12.37
N ALA A 50 15.53 -23.48 11.69
CA ALA A 50 16.57 -24.50 11.54
C ALA A 50 17.21 -24.88 12.89
N VAL A 51 17.42 -23.92 13.79
CA VAL A 51 17.92 -24.18 15.15
C VAL A 51 16.93 -25.03 15.94
N ARG A 52 15.63 -24.69 15.92
CA ARG A 52 14.58 -25.48 16.58
C ARG A 52 14.50 -26.90 16.00
N HIS A 53 14.69 -27.04 14.69
CA HIS A 53 14.77 -28.36 14.04
C HIS A 53 15.98 -29.17 14.54
N ALA A 54 17.16 -28.54 14.61
CA ALA A 54 18.39 -29.17 15.07
C ALA A 54 18.32 -29.60 16.54
N GLU A 55 17.71 -28.80 17.42
CA GLU A 55 17.51 -29.16 18.83
C GLU A 55 16.67 -30.43 19.01
N LYS A 56 15.70 -30.66 18.11
CA LYS A 56 14.81 -31.82 18.16
C LYS A 56 15.40 -33.06 17.50
N THR A 57 16.20 -32.89 16.45
CA THR A 57 16.60 -34.00 15.55
C THR A 57 18.10 -34.29 15.56
N GLY A 58 18.92 -33.36 16.06
CA GLY A 58 20.37 -33.38 15.91
C GLY A 58 20.87 -33.02 14.51
N GLN A 59 20.00 -32.62 13.58
CA GLN A 59 20.37 -32.30 12.19
C GLN A 59 20.19 -30.81 11.87
N GLY A 60 21.21 -30.19 11.28
CA GLY A 60 21.11 -28.82 10.77
C GLY A 60 20.37 -28.74 9.42
N GLN A 61 20.13 -27.51 8.95
CA GLN A 61 19.53 -27.25 7.64
C GLN A 61 20.27 -26.13 6.92
N PHE A 62 20.28 -26.19 5.59
CA PHE A 62 20.72 -25.07 4.75
C PHE A 62 19.54 -24.11 4.57
N VAL A 63 19.76 -22.83 4.91
CA VAL A 63 18.76 -21.76 4.79
C VAL A 63 19.22 -20.84 3.66
N ASP A 64 18.43 -20.79 2.59
CA ASP A 64 18.66 -19.94 1.43
C ASP A 64 17.47 -18.98 1.27
N VAL A 65 17.78 -17.68 1.18
CA VAL A 65 16.78 -16.62 1.08
C VAL A 65 17.25 -15.62 0.04
N ALA A 66 16.52 -15.53 -1.07
CA ALA A 66 16.79 -14.57 -2.12
C ALA A 66 16.19 -13.19 -1.78
N MET A 67 16.91 -12.12 -2.16
CA MET A 67 16.44 -10.76 -1.85
C MET A 67 15.13 -10.42 -2.57
N TYR A 68 15.00 -10.82 -3.84
CA TYR A 68 13.82 -10.53 -4.64
C TYR A 68 12.61 -11.35 -4.19
N ASP A 69 12.79 -12.58 -3.68
CA ASP A 69 11.71 -13.38 -3.08
C ASP A 69 11.14 -12.66 -1.85
N GLY A 70 12.01 -12.09 -1.02
CA GLY A 70 11.60 -11.32 0.14
C GLY A 70 10.77 -10.08 -0.21
N ILE A 71 11.13 -9.38 -1.29
CA ILE A 71 10.33 -8.25 -1.78
C ILE A 71 9.02 -8.72 -2.42
N LEU A 72 9.04 -9.78 -3.22
CA LEU A 72 7.84 -10.32 -3.85
C LEU A 72 6.80 -10.74 -2.80
N ALA A 73 7.25 -11.26 -1.65
CA ALA A 73 6.38 -11.62 -0.54
C ALA A 73 5.61 -10.43 0.07
N LEU A 74 6.09 -9.18 -0.10
CA LEU A 74 5.39 -7.95 0.31
C LEU A 74 4.40 -7.43 -0.74
N CYS A 75 4.40 -8.04 -1.92
CA CYS A 75 3.64 -7.59 -3.08
C CYS A 75 2.48 -8.57 -3.37
N GLU A 76 1.80 -9.05 -2.33
CA GLU A 76 0.74 -10.07 -2.46
C GLU A 76 -0.40 -9.61 -3.36
N ARG A 77 -0.70 -8.30 -3.34
CA ARG A 77 -1.76 -7.68 -4.15
C ARG A 77 -1.58 -7.91 -5.63
N ILE A 78 -0.40 -7.61 -6.16
CA ILE A 78 -0.16 -7.73 -7.60
C ILE A 78 -0.14 -9.18 -8.06
N VAL A 79 0.24 -10.11 -7.18
CA VAL A 79 0.25 -11.54 -7.48
C VAL A 79 -1.17 -12.03 -7.72
N TYR A 80 -2.12 -11.72 -6.84
CA TYR A 80 -3.50 -12.16 -7.05
C TYR A 80 -4.19 -11.37 -8.17
N GLN A 81 -3.97 -10.06 -8.31
CA GLN A 81 -4.56 -9.27 -9.41
C GLN A 81 -4.14 -9.82 -10.79
N HIS A 82 -2.86 -10.14 -10.96
CA HIS A 82 -2.39 -10.78 -12.18
C HIS A 82 -2.95 -12.19 -12.33
N SER A 83 -2.99 -12.98 -11.25
CA SER A 83 -3.48 -14.37 -11.29
C SER A 83 -4.96 -14.49 -11.62
N TYR A 84 -5.81 -13.58 -11.14
CA TYR A 84 -7.26 -13.64 -11.36
C TYR A 84 -7.70 -12.87 -12.61
N ASP A 85 -7.15 -11.67 -12.82
CA ASP A 85 -7.65 -10.74 -13.85
C ASP A 85 -6.71 -10.63 -15.07
N GLY A 86 -5.50 -11.21 -15.00
CA GLY A 86 -4.47 -11.07 -16.05
C GLY A 86 -3.88 -9.65 -16.15
N VAL A 87 -4.16 -8.81 -15.16
CA VAL A 87 -3.74 -7.40 -15.12
C VAL A 87 -2.36 -7.30 -14.47
N VAL A 88 -1.46 -6.49 -15.06
CA VAL A 88 -0.21 -6.06 -14.43
C VAL A 88 -0.45 -4.68 -13.80
N PRO A 89 -0.58 -4.57 -12.47
CA PRO A 89 -0.88 -3.31 -11.82
C PRO A 89 0.30 -2.33 -11.92
N GLY A 90 -0.01 -1.04 -12.10
CA GLY A 90 0.97 0.04 -12.03
C GLY A 90 0.85 0.84 -10.73
N PRO A 91 1.69 1.86 -10.52
CA PRO A 91 1.49 2.83 -9.47
C PRO A 91 0.20 3.64 -9.66
N GLU A 92 -0.56 3.80 -8.57
CA GLU A 92 -1.88 4.45 -8.53
C GLU A 92 -1.91 5.68 -7.61
N GLY A 93 -0.73 6.15 -7.17
CA GLY A 93 -0.60 7.23 -6.20
C GLY A 93 -1.08 6.86 -4.80
N ASN A 94 -1.62 7.83 -4.06
CA ASN A 94 -2.00 7.67 -2.66
C ASN A 94 -3.43 7.16 -2.44
N ALA A 95 -4.21 7.00 -3.50
CA ALA A 95 -5.60 6.57 -3.40
C ALA A 95 -5.68 5.04 -3.32
N HIS A 96 -6.64 4.52 -2.56
CA HIS A 96 -6.96 3.11 -2.58
C HIS A 96 -7.86 2.77 -3.78
N PRO A 97 -7.57 1.71 -4.55
CA PRO A 97 -8.34 1.41 -5.77
C PRO A 97 -9.79 0.99 -5.49
N LEU A 98 -10.06 0.42 -4.31
CA LEU A 98 -11.37 -0.13 -3.95
C LEU A 98 -12.15 0.70 -2.92
N LEU A 99 -11.53 1.74 -2.33
CA LEU A 99 -12.09 2.46 -1.19
C LEU A 99 -11.99 3.96 -1.43
N CYS A 100 -13.06 4.69 -1.18
CA CYS A 100 -13.09 6.12 -1.41
C CYS A 100 -13.96 6.85 -0.38
N PRO A 101 -13.48 7.94 0.25
CA PRO A 101 -12.08 8.39 0.28
C PRO A 101 -11.20 7.47 1.13
N PHE A 102 -10.04 7.08 0.61
CA PHE A 102 -9.04 6.32 1.36
C PHE A 102 -7.66 6.62 0.80
N GLY A 103 -6.84 7.36 1.57
CA GLY A 103 -5.53 7.80 1.10
C GLY A 103 -4.99 9.02 1.82
N LEU A 104 -4.01 9.67 1.20
CA LEU A 104 -3.40 10.92 1.68
C LEU A 104 -4.07 12.15 1.03
N PHE A 105 -4.32 13.16 1.85
CA PHE A 105 -4.94 14.43 1.49
C PHE A 105 -4.07 15.60 1.98
N PRO A 106 -4.02 16.72 1.24
CA PRO A 106 -3.22 17.88 1.64
C PRO A 106 -3.81 18.55 2.88
N ALA A 107 -2.96 19.11 3.71
CA ALA A 107 -3.29 19.94 4.87
C ALA A 107 -2.41 21.20 4.87
N LYS A 108 -2.76 22.23 5.65
CA LYS A 108 -2.01 23.49 5.76
C LYS A 108 -0.53 23.29 6.11
N ASP A 109 -0.23 22.26 6.90
CA ASP A 109 1.11 21.93 7.41
C ASP A 109 1.58 20.53 6.99
N GLY A 110 1.12 20.05 5.83
CA GLY A 110 1.61 18.83 5.18
C GLY A 110 0.51 17.97 4.60
N TRP A 111 0.42 16.71 5.06
CA TRP A 111 -0.54 15.72 4.58
C TRP A 111 -1.18 15.01 5.76
N VAL A 112 -2.45 14.65 5.60
CA VAL A 112 -3.21 13.81 6.53
C VAL A 112 -3.72 12.57 5.79
N SER A 113 -3.76 11.43 6.49
CA SER A 113 -4.41 10.24 5.95
C SER A 113 -5.86 10.21 6.39
N ILE A 114 -6.78 10.03 5.44
CA ILE A 114 -8.20 9.79 5.73
C ILE A 114 -8.55 8.41 5.19
N ALA A 115 -9.16 7.59 6.02
CA ALA A 115 -9.63 6.25 5.68
C ALA A 115 -11.13 6.14 5.97
N CYS A 116 -11.93 6.09 4.92
CA CYS A 116 -13.38 5.96 4.99
C CYS A 116 -13.87 4.66 4.33
N PRO A 117 -13.54 3.48 4.88
CA PRO A 117 -13.85 2.19 4.25
C PRO A 117 -15.32 1.79 4.29
N LYS A 118 -16.16 2.44 5.11
CA LYS A 118 -17.58 2.10 5.31
C LYS A 118 -18.45 3.32 5.11
N ASP A 119 -19.68 3.11 4.65
CA ASP A 119 -20.61 4.21 4.35
C ASP A 119 -20.99 5.05 5.57
N HIS A 120 -21.04 4.44 6.76
CA HIS A 120 -21.24 5.21 7.98
C HIS A 120 -20.08 6.19 8.27
N PHE A 121 -18.84 5.86 7.91
CA PHE A 121 -17.72 6.79 8.07
C PHE A 121 -17.82 7.97 7.09
N TRP A 122 -18.48 7.78 5.95
CA TRP A 122 -18.72 8.86 5.01
C TRP A 122 -19.67 9.89 5.61
N ILE A 123 -20.75 9.43 6.25
CA ILE A 123 -21.70 10.31 6.96
C ILE A 123 -20.95 11.16 8.00
N ILE A 124 -20.15 10.53 8.87
CA ILE A 124 -19.34 11.23 9.89
C ILE A 124 -18.38 12.24 9.24
N LEU A 125 -17.71 11.86 8.16
CA LEU A 125 -16.78 12.74 7.44
C LEU A 125 -17.53 13.95 6.86
N THR A 126 -18.69 13.73 6.23
CA THR A 126 -19.49 14.81 5.64
C THR A 126 -20.05 15.77 6.69
N GLU A 127 -20.40 15.28 7.88
CA GLU A 127 -20.75 16.11 9.03
C GLU A 127 -19.56 16.97 9.48
N ALA A 128 -18.36 16.38 9.60
CA ALA A 128 -17.14 17.10 9.96
C ALA A 128 -16.74 18.15 8.91
N MET A 129 -17.02 17.89 7.63
CA MET A 129 -16.85 18.85 6.53
C MET A 129 -17.88 19.99 6.54
N GLY A 130 -18.89 19.94 7.41
CA GLY A 130 -20.01 20.89 7.40
C GLY A 130 -20.92 20.75 6.17
N ARG A 131 -20.91 19.57 5.54
CA ARG A 131 -21.69 19.23 4.34
C ARG A 131 -22.49 17.93 4.51
N PRO A 132 -23.35 17.81 5.54
CA PRO A 132 -24.06 16.57 5.85
C PRO A 132 -24.96 16.07 4.70
N GLU A 133 -25.40 16.97 3.80
CA GLU A 133 -26.17 16.62 2.61
C GLU A 133 -25.45 15.63 1.68
N LEU A 134 -24.11 15.61 1.70
CA LEU A 134 -23.32 14.65 0.92
C LEU A 134 -23.41 13.22 1.46
N GLY A 135 -23.76 13.04 2.74
CA GLY A 135 -23.95 11.74 3.37
C GLY A 135 -25.22 11.03 2.87
N GLU A 136 -26.24 11.81 2.49
CA GLU A 136 -27.54 11.33 2.01
C GLU A 136 -27.64 11.29 0.48
N ASP A 137 -26.75 12.00 -0.23
CA ASP A 137 -26.72 12.04 -1.69
C ASP A 137 -26.38 10.65 -2.27
N GLU A 138 -27.29 10.09 -3.08
CA GLU A 138 -27.12 8.78 -3.72
C GLU A 138 -25.84 8.67 -4.57
N ARG A 139 -25.29 9.80 -5.04
CA ARG A 139 -24.01 9.85 -5.76
C ARG A 139 -22.81 9.47 -4.88
N TYR A 140 -22.93 9.61 -3.56
CA TYR A 140 -21.85 9.38 -2.60
C TYR A 140 -22.22 8.48 -1.42
N ALA A 141 -23.49 8.12 -1.24
CA ALA A 141 -23.95 7.35 -0.08
C ALA A 141 -23.23 6.00 0.06
N LEU A 142 -22.96 5.32 -1.05
CA LEU A 142 -22.29 4.02 -1.08
C LEU A 142 -20.83 4.13 -1.55
N ASN A 143 -19.94 3.32 -0.96
CA ASN A 143 -18.53 3.27 -1.35
C ASN A 143 -18.35 3.04 -2.85
N ILE A 144 -19.16 2.14 -3.45
CA ILE A 144 -19.12 1.88 -4.89
C ILE A 144 -19.40 3.15 -5.70
N ALA A 145 -20.38 3.96 -5.28
CA ALA A 145 -20.72 5.21 -5.94
C ALA A 145 -19.62 6.26 -5.79
N ARG A 146 -18.94 6.30 -4.62
CA ARG A 146 -17.76 7.15 -4.38
C ARG A 146 -16.55 6.72 -5.20
N VAL A 147 -16.28 5.42 -5.31
CA VAL A 147 -15.19 4.86 -6.13
C VAL A 147 -15.38 5.22 -7.62
N GLN A 148 -16.60 5.13 -8.15
CA GLN A 148 -16.90 5.58 -9.52
C GLN A 148 -16.66 7.08 -9.74
N ARG A 149 -16.66 7.88 -8.67
CA ARG A 149 -16.44 9.33 -8.66
C ARG A 149 -15.18 9.71 -7.88
N ASN A 150 -14.17 8.84 -7.87
CA ASN A 150 -13.01 8.98 -7.00
C ASN A 150 -12.35 10.35 -7.11
N ALA A 151 -12.11 10.85 -8.32
CA ALA A 151 -11.48 12.15 -8.54
C ALA A 151 -12.29 13.31 -7.91
N GLU A 152 -13.62 13.28 -8.01
CA GLU A 152 -14.50 14.30 -7.44
C GLU A 152 -14.51 14.23 -5.91
N VAL A 153 -14.65 13.03 -5.34
CA VAL A 153 -14.62 12.82 -3.88
C VAL A 153 -13.25 13.20 -3.30
N VAL A 154 -12.17 12.83 -3.97
CA VAL A 154 -10.81 13.15 -3.54
C VAL A 154 -10.56 14.65 -3.58
N ALA A 155 -11.01 15.35 -4.62
CA ALA A 155 -10.93 16.81 -4.69
C ALA A 155 -11.76 17.46 -3.58
N MET A 156 -13.01 17.03 -3.37
CA MET A 156 -13.89 17.55 -2.33
C MET A 156 -13.30 17.44 -0.92
N VAL A 157 -12.71 16.29 -0.60
CA VAL A 157 -12.07 16.05 0.70
C VAL A 157 -10.75 16.81 0.78
N GLY A 158 -9.95 16.80 -0.29
CA GLY A 158 -8.66 17.49 -0.34
C GLY A 158 -8.79 19.00 -0.21
N ASP A 159 -9.79 19.61 -0.85
CA ASP A 159 -10.08 21.04 -0.73
C ASP A 159 -10.41 21.39 0.73
N TRP A 160 -11.23 20.58 1.39
CA TRP A 160 -11.56 20.78 2.81
C TRP A 160 -10.34 20.61 3.71
N THR A 161 -9.61 19.49 3.61
CA THR A 161 -8.44 19.24 4.47
C THR A 161 -7.35 20.28 4.28
N SER A 162 -7.21 20.85 3.07
CA SER A 162 -6.22 21.91 2.79
C SER A 162 -6.47 23.19 3.59
N THR A 163 -7.69 23.37 4.12
CA THR A 163 -8.04 24.51 4.98
C THR A 163 -7.71 24.29 6.46
N LEU A 164 -7.29 23.08 6.84
CA LEU A 164 -7.03 22.67 8.22
C LEU A 164 -5.55 22.30 8.40
N THR A 165 -5.04 22.46 9.62
CA THR A 165 -3.77 21.82 10.02
C THR A 165 -4.01 20.34 10.31
N LYS A 166 -2.98 19.50 10.29
CA LYS A 166 -3.09 18.05 10.61
C LYS A 166 -3.68 17.76 11.99
N LYS A 167 -3.67 18.74 12.90
CA LYS A 167 -4.17 18.61 14.27
C LYS A 167 -5.67 18.90 14.39
N GLU A 168 -6.19 19.78 13.53
CA GLU A 168 -7.61 20.15 13.45
C GLU A 168 -8.40 19.08 12.71
#